data_AF-A0A7L4RJ17-F1
#
_entry.id   AF-A0A7L4RJ17-F1
#
_cell.length_a   1.000
_cell.length_b   1.000
_cell.length_c   1.000
_cell.angle_alpha   90.00
_cell.angle_beta   90.00
_cell.angle_gamma   90.00
#
_symmetry.space_group_name_H-M   'P 1'
#
loop_
_entity.id
_entity.type
_entity.pdbx_description
1 polymer ?
#
loop_
_entity_poly.entity_id
_entity_poly.type
_entity_poly.pdbx_seq_one_letter_code
_entity_poly.pdbx_strand_id
1 'polypeptide(L)'
;AKKQACYSILTNTHGSCADLELIPQREYCWELYAIFTDNRMMCSEITQETQYSLECYSYFAAKEKDITICDSSGTLQLDNLWKCYSAYTLGTGDVIGCQRIHPLATTNQFSCFFEYGKKYGNPMACDMMNNPKFARTCYQGIILGNANLNYIYCHGVAQEEWRNKCYTESAKLRNDVSLCDFITTAPEKEICVNSYSMYVSNSTASG
;
A
#
# COMPACT_ATOMS: atom_id res chain seq x y z
N ALA A 1 2.47 -30.38 -1.51
CA ALA A 1 2.65 -29.07 -0.83
C ALA A 1 1.68 -28.88 0.34
N LYS A 2 0.41 -28.49 0.13
CA LYS A 2 -0.52 -28.18 1.26
C LYS A 2 -0.68 -29.30 2.30
N LYS A 3 -0.84 -30.55 1.86
CA LYS A 3 -0.93 -31.72 2.75
C LYS A 3 0.34 -31.87 3.59
N GLN A 4 1.50 -31.75 2.97
CA GLN A 4 2.81 -31.84 3.62
C GLN A 4 3.03 -30.67 4.58
N ALA A 5 2.66 -29.44 4.21
CA ALA A 5 2.73 -28.28 5.10
C ALA A 5 1.87 -28.50 6.35
N CYS A 6 0.62 -28.97 6.17
CA CYS A 6 -0.27 -29.30 7.29
C CYS A 6 0.32 -30.39 8.18
N TYR A 7 0.88 -31.45 7.60
CA TYR A 7 1.56 -32.49 8.37
C TYR A 7 2.74 -31.90 9.17
N SER A 8 3.62 -31.14 8.52
CA SER A 8 4.76 -30.48 9.17
C SER A 8 4.33 -29.58 10.33
N ILE A 9 3.25 -28.80 10.14
CA ILE A 9 2.67 -27.93 11.17
C ILE A 9 2.16 -28.77 12.36
N LEU A 10 1.41 -29.84 12.10
CA LEU A 10 0.82 -30.69 13.15
C LEU A 10 1.87 -31.47 13.95
N THR A 11 2.96 -31.90 13.30
CA THR A 11 4.04 -32.62 13.96
C THR A 11 5.12 -31.71 14.52
N ASN A 12 5.05 -30.39 14.26
CA ASN A 12 6.11 -29.42 14.55
C ASN A 12 7.48 -29.87 14.00
N THR A 13 7.48 -30.50 12.83
CA THR A 13 8.70 -30.94 12.13
C THR A 13 8.69 -30.41 10.71
N HIS A 14 9.77 -29.75 10.31
CA HIS A 14 9.87 -29.16 8.98
C HIS A 14 10.16 -30.21 7.89
N GLY A 15 10.73 -31.38 8.25
CA GLY A 15 11.23 -32.41 7.33
C GLY A 15 10.29 -32.83 6.19
N SER A 16 8.97 -32.88 6.40
CA SER A 16 8.03 -33.34 5.36
C SER A 16 7.88 -32.39 4.17
N CYS A 17 8.32 -31.13 4.28
CA CYS A 17 8.43 -30.25 3.12
C CYS A 17 9.67 -30.59 2.27
N ALA A 18 10.78 -31.01 2.91
CA ALA A 18 12.01 -31.37 2.23
C ALA A 18 11.84 -32.60 1.31
N ASP A 19 10.93 -33.51 1.68
CA ASP A 19 10.64 -34.75 0.92
C ASP A 19 9.90 -34.50 -0.41
N LEU A 20 9.48 -33.27 -0.70
CA LEU A 20 8.81 -32.94 -1.96
C LEU A 20 9.82 -32.85 -3.11
N GLU A 21 9.60 -33.69 -4.13
CA GLU A 21 10.48 -33.78 -5.32
C GLU A 21 10.52 -32.47 -6.11
N LEU A 22 9.36 -31.86 -6.37
CA LEU A 22 9.24 -30.65 -7.18
C LEU A 22 9.58 -29.40 -6.37
N ILE A 23 10.57 -28.65 -6.84
CA ILE A 23 11.05 -27.42 -6.19
C ILE A 23 9.90 -26.44 -5.87
N PRO A 24 9.00 -26.09 -6.80
CA PRO A 24 7.91 -25.15 -6.49
C PRO A 24 6.95 -25.68 -5.41
N GLN A 25 6.75 -27.00 -5.32
CA GLN A 25 5.91 -27.57 -4.28
C GLN A 25 6.58 -27.53 -2.90
N ARG A 26 7.89 -27.75 -2.86
CA ARG A 26 8.70 -27.68 -1.66
C ARG A 26 8.75 -26.26 -1.10
N GLU A 27 9.01 -25.28 -1.94
CA GLU A 27 9.06 -23.86 -1.53
C GLU A 27 7.70 -23.35 -1.05
N TYR A 28 6.62 -23.69 -1.76
CA TYR A 28 5.28 -23.39 -1.29
C TYR A 28 4.95 -24.07 0.06
N CYS A 29 5.48 -25.28 0.29
CA CYS A 29 5.34 -25.94 1.58
C CYS A 29 6.08 -25.16 2.69
N TRP A 30 7.28 -24.67 2.41
CA TRP A 30 8.08 -23.87 3.34
C TRP A 30 7.43 -22.55 3.70
N GLU A 31 6.92 -21.81 2.71
CA GLU A 31 6.19 -20.57 2.94
C GLU A 31 4.98 -20.78 3.87
N LEU A 32 4.13 -21.77 3.56
CA LEU A 32 2.97 -22.08 4.41
C LEU A 32 3.41 -22.47 5.82
N TYR A 33 4.41 -23.34 5.94
CA TYR A 33 4.92 -23.75 7.25
C TYR A 33 5.43 -22.54 8.04
N ALA A 34 6.24 -21.67 7.42
CA ALA A 34 6.76 -20.45 8.03
C ALA A 34 5.61 -19.59 8.58
N ILE A 35 4.64 -19.25 7.72
CA ILE A 35 3.52 -18.37 8.06
C ILE A 35 2.64 -18.96 9.18
N PHE A 36 2.25 -20.23 9.07
CA PHE A 36 1.34 -20.86 10.03
C PHE A 36 1.99 -21.21 11.37
N THR A 37 3.31 -21.40 11.40
CA THR A 37 4.06 -21.64 12.66
C THR A 37 4.72 -20.39 13.21
N ASP A 38 4.54 -19.24 12.56
CA ASP A 38 5.20 -17.98 12.90
C ASP A 38 6.74 -18.09 12.94
N ASN A 39 7.29 -18.92 12.07
CA ASN A 39 8.72 -19.23 12.04
C ASN A 39 9.38 -18.59 10.82
N ARG A 40 9.74 -17.31 10.94
CA ARG A 40 10.41 -16.52 9.89
C ARG A 40 11.67 -17.18 9.34
N MET A 41 12.41 -17.92 10.18
CA MET A 41 13.64 -18.59 9.74
C MET A 41 13.38 -19.59 8.62
N MET A 42 12.17 -20.11 8.48
CA MET A 42 11.82 -21.04 7.42
C MET A 42 11.73 -20.36 6.04
N CYS A 43 11.65 -19.03 5.97
CA CYS A 43 11.75 -18.32 4.69
C CYS A 43 13.14 -18.51 4.04
N SER A 44 14.21 -18.78 4.80
CA SER A 44 15.54 -19.02 4.23
C SER A 44 15.68 -20.40 3.57
N GLU A 45 14.75 -21.32 3.82
CA GLU A 45 14.69 -22.62 3.14
C GLU A 45 14.13 -22.52 1.71
N ILE A 46 13.59 -21.35 1.34
CA ILE A 46 13.14 -21.03 -0.01
C ILE A 46 14.36 -20.50 -0.78
N THR A 47 15.07 -21.43 -1.43
CA THR A 47 16.40 -21.16 -1.97
C THR A 47 16.39 -20.52 -3.36
N GLN A 48 15.31 -20.69 -4.12
CA GLN A 48 15.14 -19.97 -5.38
C GLN A 48 14.39 -18.67 -5.16
N GLU A 49 14.72 -17.72 -6.01
CA GLU A 49 13.94 -16.50 -6.09
C GLU A 49 12.59 -16.79 -6.74
N THR A 50 11.62 -17.10 -5.90
CA THR A 50 10.26 -17.37 -6.32
C THR A 50 9.28 -16.44 -5.64
N GLN A 51 8.06 -16.43 -6.16
CA GLN A 51 6.96 -15.72 -5.53
C GLN A 51 6.74 -16.16 -4.07
N TYR A 52 7.06 -17.41 -3.72
CA TYR A 52 6.94 -17.92 -2.35
C TYR A 52 7.96 -17.25 -1.39
N SER A 53 9.19 -17.01 -1.85
CA SER A 53 10.18 -16.26 -1.05
C SER A 53 9.69 -14.84 -0.79
N LEU A 54 9.23 -14.17 -1.85
CA LEU A 54 8.65 -12.83 -1.75
C LEU A 54 7.47 -12.78 -0.78
N GLU A 55 6.51 -13.70 -0.89
CA GLU A 55 5.32 -13.76 -0.04
C GLU A 55 5.69 -14.02 1.43
N CYS A 56 6.63 -14.94 1.68
CA CYS A 56 7.14 -15.25 3.02
C CYS A 56 7.76 -14.01 3.69
N TYR A 57 8.76 -13.39 3.06
CA TYR A 57 9.43 -12.21 3.64
C TYR A 57 8.49 -11.01 3.77
N SER A 58 7.60 -10.79 2.79
CA SER A 58 6.61 -9.70 2.84
C SER A 58 5.64 -9.87 4.00
N TYR A 59 5.18 -11.09 4.26
CA TYR A 59 4.30 -11.40 5.38
C TYR A 59 4.95 -11.04 6.71
N PHE A 60 6.17 -11.51 6.96
CA PHE A 60 6.88 -11.24 8.21
C PHE A 60 7.27 -9.77 8.35
N ALA A 61 7.73 -9.12 7.29
CA ALA A 61 8.02 -7.68 7.30
C ALA A 61 6.80 -6.87 7.76
N ALA A 62 5.62 -7.14 7.19
CA ALA A 62 4.40 -6.44 7.57
C ALA A 62 3.90 -6.83 8.97
N LYS A 63 3.92 -8.12 9.31
CA LYS A 63 3.44 -8.64 10.61
C LYS A 63 4.28 -8.11 11.77
N GLU A 64 5.60 -8.17 11.65
CA GLU A 64 6.56 -7.73 12.67
C GLU A 64 6.76 -6.20 12.65
N LYS A 65 6.24 -5.52 11.62
CA LYS A 65 6.51 -4.10 11.35
C LYS A 65 8.01 -3.80 11.30
N ASP A 66 8.77 -4.71 10.70
CA ASP A 66 10.20 -4.61 10.51
C ASP A 66 10.56 -4.64 9.03
N ILE A 67 10.82 -3.46 8.46
CA ILE A 67 11.21 -3.31 7.05
C ILE A 67 12.55 -3.98 6.74
N THR A 68 13.42 -4.16 7.74
CA THR A 68 14.74 -4.77 7.54
C THR A 68 14.65 -6.25 7.17
N ILE A 69 13.49 -6.89 7.39
CA ILE A 69 13.21 -8.25 6.91
C ILE A 69 13.30 -8.30 5.38
N CYS A 70 12.77 -7.29 4.68
CA CYS A 70 12.93 -7.18 3.23
C CYS A 70 14.41 -6.99 2.84
N ASP A 71 15.16 -6.14 3.58
CA ASP A 71 16.59 -5.89 3.36
C ASP A 71 17.43 -7.17 3.53
N SER A 72 17.07 -8.01 4.50
CA SER A 72 17.79 -9.24 4.87
C SER A 72 17.46 -10.45 3.99
N SER A 73 16.50 -10.32 3.08
CA SER A 73 15.98 -11.44 2.30
C SER A 73 17.03 -12.11 1.40
N GLY A 74 18.12 -11.41 1.03
CA GLY A 74 19.35 -11.90 0.38
C GLY A 74 19.19 -12.62 -0.99
N THR A 75 17.98 -13.04 -1.30
CA THR A 75 17.57 -13.95 -2.38
C THR A 75 16.62 -13.27 -3.36
N LEU A 76 16.02 -12.12 -2.99
CA LEU A 76 15.13 -11.36 -3.86
C LEU A 76 15.93 -10.51 -4.85
N GLN A 77 15.62 -10.59 -6.16
CA GLN A 77 16.04 -9.55 -7.09
C GLN A 77 15.33 -8.23 -6.75
N LEU A 78 15.87 -7.16 -7.32
CA LEU A 78 15.38 -5.79 -7.17
C LEU A 78 13.84 -5.67 -7.31
N ASP A 79 13.25 -6.29 -8.34
CA ASP A 79 11.80 -6.21 -8.56
C ASP A 79 10.99 -6.83 -7.42
N ASN A 80 11.44 -7.98 -6.90
CA ASN A 80 10.79 -8.64 -5.78
C ASN A 80 11.07 -7.90 -4.46
N LEU A 81 12.27 -7.34 -4.28
CA LEU A 81 12.58 -6.49 -3.14
C LEU A 81 11.64 -5.27 -3.06
N TRP A 82 11.38 -4.61 -4.19
CA TRP A 82 10.43 -3.48 -4.23
C TRP A 82 8.99 -3.90 -3.94
N LYS A 83 8.58 -5.10 -4.37
CA LYS A 83 7.28 -5.68 -3.99
C LYS A 83 7.21 -5.95 -2.49
N CYS A 84 8.29 -6.43 -1.86
CA CYS A 84 8.35 -6.63 -0.41
C CYS A 84 8.15 -5.30 0.33
N TYR A 85 8.86 -4.25 -0.05
CA TYR A 85 8.69 -2.91 0.51
C TYR A 85 7.28 -2.34 0.31
N SER A 86 6.67 -2.61 -0.84
CA SER A 86 5.29 -2.22 -1.13
C SER A 86 4.29 -2.98 -0.25
N ALA A 87 4.47 -4.29 -0.11
CA ALA A 87 3.64 -5.13 0.74
C ALA A 87 3.75 -4.72 2.22
N TYR A 88 4.97 -4.42 2.70
CA TYR A 88 5.18 -3.81 4.02
C TYR A 88 4.35 -2.53 4.17
N THR A 89 4.52 -1.57 3.25
CA THR A 89 3.84 -0.27 3.33
C THR A 89 2.32 -0.42 3.35
N LEU A 90 1.79 -1.26 2.47
CA LEU A 90 0.37 -1.52 2.41
C LEU A 90 -0.13 -2.31 3.62
N GLY A 91 0.67 -3.21 4.20
CA GLY A 91 0.31 -4.00 5.37
C GLY A 91 0.33 -3.22 6.68
N THR A 92 1.27 -2.29 6.83
CA THR A 92 1.52 -1.56 8.09
C THR A 92 0.95 -0.15 8.12
N GLY A 93 0.76 0.47 6.95
CA GLY A 93 0.47 1.90 6.83
C GLY A 93 1.71 2.78 7.02
N ASP A 94 2.90 2.20 7.11
CA ASP A 94 4.15 2.92 7.22
C ASP A 94 4.78 3.11 5.84
N VAL A 95 4.82 4.37 5.39
CA VAL A 95 5.24 4.76 4.05
C VAL A 95 6.76 4.59 3.81
N ILE A 96 7.54 4.31 4.86
CA ILE A 96 9.00 4.11 4.75
C ILE A 96 9.35 3.01 3.74
N GLY A 97 8.49 1.99 3.56
CA GLY A 97 8.73 0.95 2.56
C GLY A 97 8.77 1.53 1.15
N CYS A 98 7.79 2.35 0.75
CA CYS A 98 7.85 3.04 -0.55
C CYS A 98 9.09 3.93 -0.70
N GLN A 99 9.54 4.56 0.38
CA GLN A 99 10.76 5.39 0.39
C GLN A 99 12.05 4.59 0.22
N ARG A 100 12.04 3.29 0.57
CA ARG A 100 13.16 2.35 0.35
C ARG A 100 13.28 1.89 -1.09
N ILE A 101 12.24 2.05 -1.92
CA ILE A 101 12.32 1.74 -3.35
C ILE A 101 13.29 2.73 -4.02
N HIS A 102 14.23 2.18 -4.80
CA HIS A 102 15.28 2.97 -5.43
C HIS A 102 14.69 4.10 -6.30
N PRO A 103 15.19 5.35 -6.25
CA PRO A 103 14.61 6.48 -7.00
C PRO A 103 14.57 6.30 -8.52
N LEU A 104 15.45 5.47 -9.10
CA LEU A 104 15.42 5.15 -10.53
C LEU A 104 14.30 4.15 -10.91
N ALA A 105 13.73 3.42 -9.93
CA ALA A 105 12.61 2.52 -10.10
C ALA A 105 11.27 3.27 -10.10
N THR A 106 11.19 4.30 -10.95
CA THR A 106 10.12 5.32 -10.89
C THR A 106 8.72 4.74 -10.99
N THR A 107 8.51 3.67 -11.78
CA THR A 107 7.22 2.98 -11.89
C THR A 107 6.84 2.24 -10.60
N ASN A 108 7.78 1.53 -9.97
CA ASN A 108 7.54 0.81 -8.72
C ASN A 108 7.29 1.78 -7.56
N GLN A 109 8.07 2.86 -7.50
CA GLN A 109 7.89 3.91 -6.51
C GLN A 109 6.53 4.60 -6.69
N PHE A 110 6.15 4.94 -7.93
CA PHE A 110 4.83 5.48 -8.24
C PHE A 110 3.71 4.53 -7.77
N SER A 111 3.76 3.26 -8.18
CA SER A 111 2.75 2.25 -7.83
C SER A 111 2.62 2.10 -6.32
N CYS A 112 3.73 2.12 -5.58
CA CYS A 112 3.73 1.98 -4.12
C CYS A 112 3.03 3.16 -3.44
N PHE A 113 3.46 4.39 -3.69
CA PHE A 113 2.85 5.58 -3.09
C PHE A 113 1.40 5.78 -3.53
N PHE A 114 1.08 5.46 -4.78
CA PHE A 114 -0.28 5.56 -5.31
C PHE A 114 -1.24 4.60 -4.61
N GLU A 115 -0.88 3.32 -4.50
CA GLU A 115 -1.71 2.33 -3.82
C GLU A 115 -1.77 2.58 -2.30
N TYR A 116 -0.69 3.07 -1.69
CA TYR A 116 -0.71 3.53 -0.30
C TYR A 116 -1.71 4.66 -0.11
N GLY A 117 -1.62 5.73 -0.92
CA GLY A 117 -2.52 6.86 -0.82
C GLY A 117 -3.97 6.50 -1.12
N LYS A 118 -4.22 5.54 -2.02
CA LYS A 118 -5.57 4.99 -2.24
C LYS A 118 -6.08 4.20 -1.04
N LYS A 119 -5.27 3.28 -0.52
CA LYS A 119 -5.66 2.41 0.60
C LYS A 119 -5.97 3.21 1.87
N TYR A 120 -5.15 4.22 2.17
CA TYR A 120 -5.24 4.99 3.41
C TYR A 120 -5.89 6.37 3.24
N GLY A 121 -6.34 6.71 2.02
CA GLY A 121 -6.96 8.01 1.75
C GLY A 121 -6.00 9.19 1.94
N ASN A 122 -4.70 8.97 1.74
CA ASN A 122 -3.65 9.92 2.07
C ASN A 122 -3.02 10.54 0.81
N PRO A 123 -3.48 11.72 0.35
CA PRO A 123 -2.92 12.40 -0.82
C PRO A 123 -1.50 12.94 -0.60
N MET A 124 -1.02 13.10 0.65
CA MET A 124 0.37 13.54 0.91
C MET A 124 1.41 12.55 0.37
N ALA A 125 1.01 11.30 0.12
CA ALA A 125 1.87 10.31 -0.52
C ALA A 125 2.36 10.77 -1.92
N CYS A 126 1.57 11.60 -2.61
CA CYS A 126 1.94 12.12 -3.93
C CYS A 126 3.05 13.17 -3.87
N ASP A 127 3.22 13.86 -2.72
CA ASP A 127 4.33 14.81 -2.53
C ASP A 127 5.68 14.13 -2.40
N MET A 128 5.70 12.83 -2.11
CA MET A 128 6.94 12.04 -2.03
C MET A 128 7.48 11.63 -3.41
N MET A 129 6.79 11.99 -4.49
CA MET A 129 7.19 11.66 -5.85
C MET A 129 8.03 12.77 -6.48
N ASN A 130 9.20 12.41 -7.01
CA ASN A 130 10.08 13.37 -7.69
C ASN A 130 9.58 13.79 -9.08
N ASN A 131 8.75 12.97 -9.73
CA ASN A 131 8.24 13.26 -11.07
C ASN A 131 6.88 13.99 -10.98
N PRO A 132 6.77 15.26 -11.42
CA PRO A 132 5.55 16.05 -11.28
C PRO A 132 4.37 15.48 -12.09
N LYS A 133 4.64 14.77 -13.20
CA LYS A 133 3.59 14.08 -13.98
C LYS A 133 2.99 12.94 -13.16
N PHE A 134 3.83 12.16 -12.48
CA PHE A 134 3.36 11.08 -11.60
C PHE A 134 2.66 11.61 -10.36
N ALA A 135 3.18 12.67 -9.73
CA ALA A 135 2.51 13.33 -8.62
C ALA A 135 1.10 13.80 -9.01
N ARG A 136 0.96 14.43 -10.19
CA ARG A 136 -0.36 14.85 -10.72
C ARG A 136 -1.32 13.68 -10.92
N THR A 137 -0.88 12.60 -11.58
CA THR A 137 -1.70 11.39 -11.77
C THR A 137 -2.08 10.77 -10.43
N CYS A 138 -1.15 10.75 -9.48
CA CYS A 138 -1.37 10.26 -8.13
C CYS A 138 -2.48 11.05 -7.43
N TYR A 139 -2.39 12.38 -7.44
CA TYR A 139 -3.40 13.25 -6.86
C TYR A 139 -4.78 13.05 -7.47
N GLN A 140 -4.86 12.95 -8.80
CA GLN A 140 -6.13 12.69 -9.48
C GLN A 140 -6.78 11.40 -9.00
N GLY A 141 -6.02 10.30 -8.93
CA GLY A 141 -6.58 9.02 -8.51
C GLY A 141 -6.95 8.96 -7.03
N ILE A 142 -6.21 9.65 -6.15
CA ILE A 142 -6.49 9.64 -4.71
C ILE A 142 -7.56 10.65 -4.31
N ILE A 143 -7.56 11.85 -4.87
CA ILE A 143 -8.50 12.90 -4.45
C ILE A 143 -9.84 12.76 -5.17
N LEU A 144 -9.83 12.55 -6.49
CA LEU A 144 -11.06 12.56 -7.31
C LEU A 144 -11.69 11.17 -7.44
N GLY A 145 -10.92 10.10 -7.19
CA GLY A 145 -11.34 8.73 -7.50
C GLY A 145 -11.44 7.79 -6.29
N ASN A 146 -11.24 8.27 -5.07
CA ASN A 146 -11.14 7.41 -3.89
C ASN A 146 -12.24 7.66 -2.86
N ALA A 147 -13.09 6.66 -2.66
CA ALA A 147 -14.11 6.67 -1.60
C ALA A 147 -13.51 6.69 -0.18
N ASN A 148 -12.24 6.31 -0.01
CA ASN A 148 -11.56 6.29 1.29
C ASN A 148 -10.81 7.59 1.61
N LEU A 149 -10.99 8.67 0.84
CA LEU A 149 -10.28 9.94 1.05
C LEU A 149 -10.44 10.44 2.51
N ASN A 150 -9.32 10.73 3.16
CA ASN A 150 -9.29 11.20 4.55
C ASN A 150 -8.82 12.66 4.59
N TYR A 151 -9.76 13.56 4.88
CA TYR A 151 -9.53 15.01 4.89
C TYR A 151 -8.47 15.46 5.89
N ILE A 152 -8.18 14.66 6.93
CA ILE A 152 -7.13 14.95 7.91
C ILE A 152 -5.78 15.13 7.21
N TYR A 153 -5.54 14.48 6.07
CA TYR A 153 -4.29 14.61 5.32
C TYR A 153 -4.27 15.80 4.34
N CYS A 154 -5.41 16.45 4.05
CA CYS A 154 -5.46 17.53 3.07
C CYS A 154 -4.53 18.70 3.43
N HIS A 155 -4.43 19.07 4.72
CA HIS A 155 -3.59 20.19 5.15
C HIS A 155 -2.10 20.01 4.81
N GLY A 156 -1.63 18.77 4.72
CA GLY A 156 -0.24 18.43 4.42
C GLY A 156 0.09 18.34 2.94
N VAL A 157 -0.90 18.48 2.04
CA VAL A 157 -0.69 18.50 0.59
C VAL A 157 0.05 19.78 0.20
N ALA A 158 1.23 19.64 -0.40
CA ALA A 158 2.13 20.76 -0.68
C ALA A 158 1.58 21.70 -1.77
N GLN A 159 0.91 21.15 -2.79
CA GLN A 159 0.33 21.93 -3.88
C GLN A 159 -1.05 22.47 -3.50
N GLU A 160 -1.18 23.79 -3.38
CA GLU A 160 -2.43 24.45 -2.96
C GLU A 160 -3.65 24.04 -3.79
N GLU A 161 -3.51 23.96 -5.13
CA GLU A 161 -4.58 23.49 -6.02
C GLU A 161 -5.12 22.11 -5.60
N TRP A 162 -4.22 21.16 -5.31
CA TRP A 162 -4.59 19.80 -4.90
C TRP A 162 -5.11 19.77 -3.47
N ARG A 163 -4.58 20.60 -2.57
CA ARG A 163 -5.10 20.75 -1.21
C ARG A 163 -6.55 21.24 -1.21
N ASN A 164 -6.88 22.25 -2.00
CA ASN A 164 -8.24 22.80 -2.08
C ASN A 164 -9.21 21.77 -2.69
N LYS A 165 -8.78 21.05 -3.72
CA LYS A 165 -9.54 19.91 -4.29
C LYS A 165 -9.75 18.79 -3.27
N CYS A 166 -8.74 18.49 -2.44
CA CYS A 166 -8.84 17.49 -1.39
C CYS A 166 -9.96 17.82 -0.39
N TYR A 167 -10.03 19.07 0.08
CA TYR A 167 -11.12 19.51 0.95
C TYR A 167 -12.48 19.49 0.24
N THR A 168 -12.52 19.93 -1.03
CA THR A 168 -13.75 19.94 -1.83
C THR A 168 -14.34 18.53 -2.02
N GLU A 169 -13.53 17.56 -2.41
CA GLU A 169 -14.00 16.17 -2.56
C GLU A 169 -14.33 15.52 -1.21
N SER A 170 -13.58 15.85 -0.15
CA SER A 170 -13.89 15.38 1.20
C SER A 170 -15.24 15.91 1.69
N ALA A 171 -15.56 17.18 1.41
CA ALA A 171 -16.85 17.79 1.76
C ALA A 171 -18.02 17.02 1.12
N LYS A 172 -17.89 16.67 -0.17
CA LYS A 172 -18.88 15.85 -0.89
C LYS A 172 -19.00 14.45 -0.30
N LEU A 173 -17.88 13.75 -0.11
CA LEU A 173 -17.86 12.37 0.40
C LEU A 173 -18.44 12.26 1.82
N ARG A 174 -18.28 13.29 2.65
CA ARG A 174 -18.73 13.31 4.06
C ARG A 174 -20.05 14.03 4.28
N ASN A 175 -20.64 14.61 3.23
CA ASN A 175 -21.79 15.52 3.34
C ASN A 175 -21.55 16.63 4.38
N ASP A 176 -20.36 17.23 4.37
CA ASP A 176 -19.93 18.24 5.33
C ASP A 176 -19.30 19.46 4.63
N VAL A 177 -20.13 20.49 4.41
CA VAL A 177 -19.70 21.75 3.78
C VAL A 177 -18.71 22.54 4.63
N SER A 178 -18.64 22.30 5.94
CA SER A 178 -17.70 23.01 6.82
C SER A 178 -16.24 22.68 6.49
N LEU A 179 -15.98 21.56 5.80
CA LEU A 179 -14.66 21.24 5.29
C LEU A 179 -14.14 22.27 4.27
N CYS A 180 -15.03 23.02 3.60
CA CYS A 180 -14.64 24.15 2.75
C CYS A 180 -14.04 25.32 3.55
N ASP A 181 -14.27 25.41 4.86
CA ASP A 181 -13.70 26.47 5.71
C ASP A 181 -12.19 26.35 5.88
N PHE A 182 -11.61 25.18 5.61
CA PHE A 182 -10.15 24.98 5.60
C PHE A 182 -9.47 25.56 4.33
N ILE A 183 -10.24 26.01 3.35
CA ILE A 183 -9.72 26.69 2.15
C ILE A 183 -9.57 28.18 2.47
N THR A 184 -8.33 28.68 2.41
CA THR A 184 -8.00 30.05 2.83
C THR A 184 -8.30 31.10 1.76
N THR A 185 -8.28 30.74 0.48
CA THR A 185 -8.53 31.65 -0.62
C THR A 185 -10.03 31.74 -0.89
N ALA A 186 -10.60 32.96 -0.76
CA ALA A 186 -12.05 33.18 -0.87
C ALA A 186 -12.66 32.65 -2.18
N PRO A 187 -12.05 32.84 -3.38
CA PRO A 187 -12.61 32.28 -4.62
C PRO A 187 -12.67 30.75 -4.64
N GLU A 188 -11.62 30.07 -4.15
CA GLU A 188 -11.56 28.61 -4.09
C GLU A 188 -12.53 28.04 -3.05
N LYS A 189 -12.72 28.76 -1.93
CA LYS A 189 -13.72 28.43 -0.92
C LYS A 189 -15.13 28.50 -1.49
N GLU A 190 -15.44 29.54 -2.26
CA GLU A 190 -16.72 29.68 -2.95
C GLU A 190 -16.95 28.54 -3.96
N ILE A 191 -15.92 28.18 -4.74
CA ILE A 191 -15.95 27.04 -5.66
C ILE A 191 -16.26 25.73 -4.91
N CYS A 192 -15.67 25.53 -3.74
CA CYS A 192 -15.94 24.35 -2.89
C CYS A 192 -17.40 24.29 -2.45
N VAL A 193 -17.94 25.37 -1.89
CA VAL A 193 -19.33 25.45 -1.41
C VAL A 193 -20.33 25.25 -2.54
N ASN A 194 -20.09 25.86 -3.70
CA ASN A 194 -20.93 25.71 -4.89
C ASN A 194 -20.89 24.26 -5.41
N SER A 195 -19.69 23.67 -5.51
CA SER A 195 -19.51 22.27 -5.94
C SER A 195 -20.20 21.28 -5.00
N TYR A 196 -20.16 21.53 -3.69
CA TYR A 196 -20.87 20.75 -2.69
C TYR A 196 -22.40 20.85 -2.88
N SER A 197 -22.93 22.06 -3.03
CA SER A 197 -24.36 22.31 -3.19
C SER A 197 -24.94 21.64 -4.44
N MET A 198 -24.19 21.69 -5.56
CA MET A 198 -24.53 20.96 -6.78
C MET A 198 -24.54 19.44 -6.57
N TYR A 199 -23.55 18.91 -5.85
CA TYR A 199 -23.45 17.48 -5.55
C TYR A 199 -24.66 16.98 -4.75
N VAL A 200 -25.04 17.68 -3.67
CA VAL A 200 -26.20 17.34 -2.82
C VAL A 200 -27.52 17.45 -3.60
N SER A 201 -27.64 18.43 -4.49
CA SER A 201 -28.85 18.60 -5.32
C SER A 201 -29.02 17.43 -6.31
N ASN A 202 -27.91 16.91 -6.85
CA ASN A 202 -27.95 15.77 -7.77
C ASN A 202 -28.22 14.44 -7.07
N SER A 203 -27.70 14.24 -5.86
CA SER A 203 -27.90 13.00 -5.09
C SER A 203 -29.32 12.86 -4.55
N THR A 204 -30.01 13.96 -4.26
CA THR A 204 -31.42 13.95 -3.83
C THR A 204 -32.41 13.69 -4.97
N ALA A 205 -32.04 14.01 -6.21
CA ALA A 205 -32.88 13.77 -7.38
C ALA A 205 -32.86 12.31 -7.89
N SER A 206 -31.94 11.48 -7.39
CA SER A 206 -31.71 10.09 -7.86
C SER A 206 -32.17 9.01 -6.87
N GLY A 207 -32.75 9.38 -5.73
CA GLY A 207 -33.33 8.47 -4.72
C GLY A 207 -34.84 8.58 -4.66
#